data_AF-A0A9D1QUX0-F1
#
_entry.id   AF-A0A9D1QUX0-F1
#
_cell.length_a   1.000
_cell.length_b   1.000
_cell.length_c   1.000
_cell.angle_alpha   90.00
_cell.angle_beta   90.00
_cell.angle_gamma   90.00
#
_symmetry.space_group_name_H-M   'P 1'
#
loop_
_entity.id
_entity.type
_entity.pdbx_description
1 polymer ?
#
loop_
_entity_poly.entity_id
_entity_poly.type
_entity_poly.pdbx_seq_one_letter_code
_entity_poly.pdbx_strand_id
1 'polypeptide(L)'
;MELPMELRAAVEKEADKAGLSRLAAQAQALSRRYREESGQGRRLLTSETEAVAYAAARMPATFGAAAAALRYAAEALPDFRPASLLDVGAGTGAAAWAADAVFHPETVTCLEREPAMRQVGRRLMQAGSPALRAARWEAGD
;
A
#
# COMPACT_ATOMS: atom_id res chain seq x y z
N MET A 1 0.24 12.65 8.60
CA MET A 1 -1.16 12.16 8.62
C MET A 1 -1.13 10.73 9.13
N GLU A 2 -2.02 10.37 10.03
CA GLU A 2 -2.17 8.98 10.47
C GLU A 2 -2.97 8.17 9.43
N LEU A 3 -2.80 6.85 9.43
CA LEU A 3 -3.59 5.97 8.57
C LEU A 3 -5.10 6.14 8.86
N PRO A 4 -5.97 6.09 7.83
CA PRO A 4 -7.42 5.96 8.03
C PRO A 4 -7.73 4.77 8.93
N MET A 5 -8.70 4.92 9.83
CA MET A 5 -9.02 3.88 10.82
C MET A 5 -9.40 2.55 10.15
N GLU A 6 -10.12 2.63 9.04
CA GLU A 6 -10.55 1.47 8.25
C GLU A 6 -9.36 0.70 7.70
N LEU A 7 -8.36 1.42 7.17
CA LEU A 7 -7.14 0.81 6.68
C LEU A 7 -6.31 0.22 7.83
N ARG A 8 -6.19 0.95 8.94
CA ARG A 8 -5.50 0.45 10.14
C ARG A 8 -6.12 -0.86 10.64
N ALA A 9 -7.44 -0.89 10.80
CA ALA A 9 -8.16 -2.08 11.22
C ALA A 9 -8.03 -3.24 10.22
N ALA A 10 -8.00 -2.94 8.91
CA ALA A 10 -7.77 -3.95 7.88
C ALA A 10 -6.36 -4.56 7.97
N VAL A 11 -5.34 -3.75 8.20
CA VAL A 11 -3.96 -4.21 8.39
C VAL A 11 -3.83 -5.05 9.66
N GLU A 12 -4.42 -4.61 10.77
CA GLU A 12 -4.43 -5.35 12.04
C GLU A 12 -5.15 -6.70 11.87
N LYS A 13 -6.31 -6.74 11.21
CA LYS A 13 -7.04 -7.97 10.91
C LYS A 13 -6.25 -8.97 10.06
N GLU A 14 -5.53 -8.48 9.05
CA GLU A 14 -4.69 -9.35 8.21
C GLU A 14 -3.45 -9.84 8.98
N ALA A 15 -2.89 -9.00 9.86
CA ALA A 15 -1.79 -9.37 10.75
C ALA A 15 -2.21 -10.46 11.75
N ASP A 16 -3.37 -10.33 12.39
CA ASP A 16 -3.87 -11.32 13.34
C ASP A 16 -4.04 -12.71 12.71
N LYS A 17 -4.53 -12.77 11.47
CA LYS A 17 -4.66 -14.03 10.72
C LYS A 17 -3.31 -14.70 10.42
N ALA A 18 -2.24 -13.92 10.28
CA ALA A 18 -0.91 -14.42 9.94
C ALA A 18 -0.10 -14.88 11.18
N GLY A 19 -0.52 -14.48 12.38
CA GLY A 19 0.09 -14.84 13.66
C GLY A 19 1.24 -13.91 14.08
N LEU A 20 1.07 -13.23 15.22
CA LEU A 20 1.96 -12.20 15.77
C LEU A 20 3.44 -12.62 15.91
N SER A 21 3.71 -13.85 16.37
CA SER A 21 5.10 -14.35 16.57
C SER A 21 5.85 -14.52 15.25
N ARG A 22 5.13 -14.80 14.16
CA ARG A 22 5.70 -14.96 12.81
C ARG A 22 5.96 -13.61 12.16
N LEU A 23 5.08 -12.63 12.39
CA LEU A 23 5.16 -11.28 11.83
C LEU A 23 6.39 -10.50 12.28
N ALA A 24 6.73 -10.51 13.57
CA ALA A 24 7.86 -9.75 14.08
C ALA A 24 9.21 -10.25 13.51
N ALA A 25 9.42 -11.57 13.48
CA ALA A 25 10.62 -12.19 12.93
C ALA A 25 10.75 -11.93 11.41
N GLN A 26 9.63 -12.01 10.68
CA GLN A 26 9.62 -11.76 9.24
C GLN A 26 9.77 -10.28 8.88
N ALA A 27 9.18 -9.35 9.64
CA ALA A 27 9.38 -7.91 9.44
C ALA A 27 10.86 -7.53 9.58
N GLN A 28 11.56 -8.08 10.58
CA GLN A 28 12.98 -7.83 10.80
C GLN A 28 13.86 -8.42 9.69
N ALA A 29 13.57 -9.65 9.25
CA ALA A 29 14.28 -10.30 8.14
C ALA A 29 14.05 -9.59 6.80
N LEU A 30 12.82 -9.14 6.56
CA LEU A 30 12.45 -8.39 5.37
C LEU A 30 13.11 -7.01 5.34
N SER A 31 13.15 -6.33 6.49
CA SER A 31 13.81 -5.03 6.62
C SER A 31 15.32 -5.11 6.32
N ARG A 32 15.98 -6.21 6.68
CA ARG A 32 17.37 -6.48 6.31
C ARG A 32 17.52 -6.73 4.80
N ARG A 33 16.77 -7.67 4.22
CA ARG A 33 16.82 -7.97 2.77
C ARG A 33 16.53 -6.73 1.91
N TYR A 34 15.56 -5.91 2.29
CA TYR A 34 15.24 -4.70 1.54
C TYR A 34 16.33 -3.62 1.65
N ARG A 35 17.12 -3.57 2.73
CA ARG A 35 18.26 -2.64 2.85
C ARG A 35 19.54 -3.15 2.18
N GLU A 36 19.75 -4.46 2.23
CA GLU A 36 21.02 -5.10 1.85
C GLU A 36 20.99 -5.63 0.41
N GLU A 37 19.81 -5.98 -0.13
CA GLU A 37 19.66 -6.66 -1.42
C GLU A 37 18.81 -5.88 -2.44
N SER A 38 18.34 -4.67 -2.10
CA SER A 38 17.62 -3.82 -3.06
C SER A 38 18.58 -3.32 -4.15
N GLY A 39 18.43 -3.82 -5.37
CA GLY A 39 19.20 -3.37 -6.53
C GLY A 39 19.43 -4.42 -7.61
N GLN A 40 19.24 -5.71 -7.31
CA GLN A 40 19.53 -6.81 -8.24
C GLN A 40 18.29 -7.41 -8.94
N GLY A 41 17.12 -6.75 -8.91
CA GLY A 41 15.92 -7.23 -9.59
C GLY A 41 15.30 -8.52 -9.03
N ARG A 42 15.79 -9.03 -7.89
CA ARG A 42 15.21 -10.21 -7.22
C ARG A 42 13.83 -9.91 -6.63
N ARG A 43 12.93 -10.88 -6.71
CA ARG A 43 11.63 -10.84 -6.02
C ARG A 43 11.87 -10.81 -4.51
N LEU A 44 11.49 -9.70 -3.88
CA LEU A 44 11.80 -9.40 -2.48
C LEU A 44 10.79 -10.03 -1.51
N LEU A 45 9.59 -10.37 -2.00
CA LEU A 45 8.48 -10.84 -1.19
C LEU A 45 7.79 -12.02 -1.87
N THR A 46 7.94 -13.21 -1.31
CA THR A 46 7.45 -14.46 -1.93
C THR A 46 6.21 -15.01 -1.25
N SER A 47 5.81 -14.48 -0.09
CA SER A 47 4.61 -14.93 0.62
C SER A 47 3.69 -13.79 1.07
N GLU A 48 2.40 -14.09 1.17
CA GLU A 48 1.39 -13.15 1.68
C GLU A 48 1.70 -12.70 3.12
N THR A 49 2.21 -13.60 3.97
CA THR A 49 2.60 -13.26 5.35
C THR A 49 3.68 -12.18 5.39
N GLU A 50 4.69 -12.28 4.54
CA GLU A 50 5.73 -11.25 4.48
C GLU A 50 5.17 -9.93 3.91
N ALA A 51 4.21 -9.98 2.98
CA ALA A 51 3.54 -8.79 2.45
C ALA A 51 2.64 -8.11 3.51
N VAL A 52 1.95 -8.88 4.34
CA VAL A 52 1.22 -8.35 5.52
C VAL A 52 2.19 -7.74 6.53
N ALA A 53 3.31 -8.41 6.83
CA ALA A 53 4.37 -7.88 7.69
C ALA A 53 4.92 -6.56 7.16
N TYR A 54 5.15 -6.50 5.85
CA TYR A 54 5.59 -5.30 5.16
C TYR A 54 4.57 -4.17 5.30
N ALA A 55 3.29 -4.45 5.04
CA ALA A 55 2.22 -3.46 5.18
C ALA A 55 2.17 -2.91 6.61
N ALA A 56 2.14 -3.78 7.62
CA ALA A 56 2.11 -3.37 9.02
C ALA A 56 3.31 -2.50 9.41
N ALA A 57 4.51 -2.87 8.94
CA ALA A 57 5.75 -2.17 9.34
C ALA A 57 6.04 -0.90 8.53
N ARG A 58 5.59 -0.80 7.27
CA ARG A 58 6.03 0.25 6.33
C ARG A 58 4.90 1.13 5.81
N MET A 59 3.70 0.58 5.64
CA MET A 59 2.56 1.31 5.08
C MET A 59 2.21 2.60 5.84
N PRO A 60 2.23 2.67 7.19
CA PRO A 60 1.89 3.90 7.90
C PRO A 60 2.79 5.08 7.52
N ALA A 61 4.11 4.84 7.46
CA ALA A 61 5.07 5.89 7.12
C ALA A 61 4.95 6.30 5.64
N THR A 62 4.80 5.33 4.73
CA THR A 62 4.63 5.60 3.30
C THR A 62 3.34 6.38 3.03
N PHE A 63 2.22 5.98 3.64
CA PHE A 63 0.96 6.72 3.56
C PHE A 63 1.13 8.15 4.05
N GLY A 64 1.72 8.33 5.24
CA GLY A 64 1.90 9.65 5.84
C GLY A 64 2.73 10.59 4.97
N ALA A 65 3.82 10.08 4.37
CA ALA A 65 4.67 10.85 3.47
C ALA A 65 3.96 11.20 2.15
N ALA A 66 3.30 10.22 1.52
CA ALA A 66 2.56 10.43 0.28
C ALA A 66 1.40 11.43 0.49
N ALA A 67 0.58 11.24 1.53
CA ALA A 67 -0.54 12.12 1.83
C ALA A 67 -0.09 13.57 2.08
N ALA A 68 1.05 13.76 2.77
CA ALA A 68 1.61 15.09 2.97
C ALA A 68 2.02 15.75 1.65
N ALA A 69 2.75 15.03 0.78
CA ALA A 69 3.16 15.55 -0.52
C ALA A 69 1.96 15.88 -1.43
N LEU A 70 0.96 14.99 -1.47
CA LEU A 70 -0.26 15.20 -2.27
C LEU A 70 -1.10 16.37 -1.75
N ARG A 71 -1.14 16.62 -0.44
CA ARG A 71 -1.80 17.80 0.12
C ARG A 71 -1.13 19.10 -0.30
N TYR A 72 0.21 19.18 -0.29
CA TYR A 72 0.90 20.34 -0.82
C TYR A 72 0.57 20.57 -2.30
N ALA A 73 0.47 19.49 -3.09
CA ALA A 73 0.06 19.60 -4.48
C ALA A 73 -1.39 20.09 -4.63
N ALA A 74 -2.31 19.60 -3.80
CA ALA A 74 -3.71 20.04 -3.80
C ALA A 74 -3.87 21.52 -3.40
N GLU A 75 -3.07 21.99 -2.43
CA GLU A 75 -3.03 23.40 -2.02
C GLU A 75 -2.47 24.31 -3.13
N ALA A 76 -1.44 23.84 -3.86
CA ALA A 76 -0.87 24.57 -4.98
C ALA A 76 -1.77 24.56 -6.24
N LEU A 77 -2.65 23.55 -6.37
CA LEU A 77 -3.53 23.34 -7.51
C LEU A 77 -4.99 23.14 -7.03
N PRO A 78 -5.66 24.20 -6.53
CA PRO A 78 -6.95 24.08 -5.84
C PRO A 78 -8.08 23.54 -6.71
N ASP A 79 -7.96 23.65 -8.04
CA ASP A 79 -8.96 23.18 -9.01
C ASP A 79 -8.62 21.80 -9.60
N PHE A 80 -7.47 21.21 -9.25
CA PHE A 80 -7.08 19.90 -9.76
C PHE A 80 -7.96 18.80 -9.13
N ARG A 81 -8.74 18.12 -9.97
CA ARG A 81 -9.64 17.02 -9.60
C ARG A 81 -9.38 15.83 -10.54
N PRO A 82 -8.37 14.99 -10.26
CA PRO A 82 -8.07 13.86 -11.13
C PRO A 82 -9.20 12.82 -11.06
N ALA A 83 -9.80 12.49 -12.19
CA ALA A 83 -10.83 11.44 -12.27
C ALA A 83 -10.25 10.03 -12.10
N SER A 84 -8.95 9.85 -12.38
CA SER A 84 -8.29 8.54 -12.31
C SER A 84 -6.91 8.62 -11.66
N LEU A 85 -6.51 7.51 -11.04
CA LEU A 85 -5.21 7.32 -10.42
C LEU A 85 -4.53 6.07 -10.99
N LEU A 86 -3.26 6.21 -11.34
CA LEU A 86 -2.35 5.09 -11.61
C LEU A 86 -1.25 5.08 -10.54
N ASP A 87 -1.17 3.99 -9.76
CA ASP A 87 -0.14 3.76 -8.75
C ASP A 87 0.86 2.71 -9.27
N VAL A 88 2.07 3.14 -9.64
CA VAL A 88 3.11 2.28 -10.24
C VAL A 88 4.12 1.85 -9.19
N GLY A 89 4.33 0.53 -9.06
CA GLY A 89 5.05 -0.02 -7.92
C GLY A 89 4.21 0.10 -6.65
N ALA A 90 2.91 -0.15 -6.78
CA ALA A 90 1.91 0.14 -5.74
C ALA A 90 2.18 -0.58 -4.41
N GLY A 91 2.94 -1.68 -4.43
CA GLY A 91 3.13 -2.54 -3.27
C GLY A 91 1.79 -3.00 -2.71
N THR A 92 1.54 -2.71 -1.43
CA THR A 92 0.25 -2.98 -0.77
C THR A 92 -0.75 -1.82 -0.86
N GLY A 93 -0.47 -0.81 -1.68
CA GLY A 93 -1.40 0.27 -2.05
C GLY A 93 -1.31 1.54 -1.18
N ALA A 94 -0.19 1.77 -0.48
CA ALA A 94 -0.06 2.90 0.45
C ALA A 94 -0.31 4.26 -0.21
N ALA A 95 0.24 4.47 -1.40
CA ALA A 95 0.10 5.72 -2.15
C ALA A 95 -1.31 5.87 -2.72
N ALA A 96 -1.91 4.78 -3.23
CA ALA A 96 -3.32 4.77 -3.64
C ALA A 96 -4.28 5.21 -2.52
N TRP A 97 -4.10 4.69 -1.31
CA TRP A 97 -4.89 5.12 -0.15
C TRP A 97 -4.68 6.61 0.20
N ALA A 98 -3.45 7.11 0.10
CA ALA A 98 -3.15 8.51 0.34
C ALA A 98 -3.79 9.42 -0.73
N ALA A 99 -3.72 9.03 -2.00
CA ALA A 99 -4.34 9.77 -3.09
C ALA A 99 -5.87 9.75 -3.01
N ASP A 100 -6.47 8.63 -2.63
CA ASP A 100 -7.91 8.53 -2.39
C ASP A 100 -8.38 9.50 -1.30
N ALA A 101 -7.64 9.58 -0.18
CA ALA A 101 -7.96 10.49 0.92
C ALA A 101 -7.83 11.99 0.57
N VAL A 102 -7.00 12.34 -0.43
CA VAL A 102 -6.75 13.74 -0.81
C VAL A 102 -7.62 14.16 -2.00
N PHE A 103 -7.64 13.35 -3.06
CA PHE A 103 -8.23 13.72 -4.35
C PHE A 103 -9.55 13.03 -4.66
N HIS A 104 -9.90 11.95 -3.97
CA HIS A 104 -11.13 11.18 -4.19
C HIS A 104 -11.34 10.79 -5.68
N PRO A 105 -10.35 10.14 -6.32
CA PRO A 105 -10.46 9.77 -7.72
C PRO A 105 -11.61 8.77 -7.93
N GLU A 106 -12.22 8.78 -9.10
CA GLU A 106 -13.31 7.86 -9.44
C GLU A 106 -12.79 6.44 -9.71
N THR A 107 -11.57 6.33 -10.25
CA THR A 107 -10.95 5.05 -10.60
C THR A 107 -9.51 4.97 -10.14
N VAL A 108 -9.12 3.77 -9.70
CA VAL A 108 -7.75 3.46 -9.25
C VAL A 108 -7.25 2.23 -10.02
N THR A 109 -6.06 2.34 -10.59
CA THR A 109 -5.31 1.22 -11.15
C THR A 109 -3.96 1.12 -10.42
N CYS A 110 -3.63 -0.06 -9.91
CA CYS A 110 -2.38 -0.37 -9.25
C CYS A 110 -1.57 -1.33 -10.11
N LEU A 111 -0.33 -0.95 -10.45
CA LEU A 111 0.63 -1.80 -11.14
C LEU A 111 1.68 -2.26 -10.11
N GLU A 112 1.77 -3.56 -9.89
CA GLU A 112 2.72 -4.15 -8.93
C GLU A 112 3.18 -5.51 -9.45
N ARG A 113 4.47 -5.80 -9.40
CA ARG A 113 5.03 -7.05 -9.94
C ARG A 113 4.85 -8.23 -8.99
N GLU A 114 4.86 -8.01 -7.67
CA GLU A 114 4.82 -9.08 -6.67
C GLU A 114 3.38 -9.56 -6.42
N PRO A 115 3.02 -10.82 -6.73
CA PRO A 115 1.65 -11.33 -6.56
C PRO A 115 1.14 -11.25 -5.12
N ALA A 116 2.01 -11.53 -4.15
CA ALA A 116 1.66 -11.47 -2.72
C ALA A 116 1.27 -10.06 -2.28
N MET A 117 2.00 -9.04 -2.75
CA MET A 117 1.67 -7.64 -2.46
C MET A 117 0.33 -7.24 -3.07
N ARG A 118 0.08 -7.61 -4.35
CA ARG A 118 -1.21 -7.35 -5.01
C ARG A 118 -2.37 -7.98 -4.25
N GLN A 119 -2.22 -9.22 -3.81
CA GLN A 119 -3.29 -9.93 -3.13
C GLN A 119 -3.62 -9.33 -1.76
N VAL A 120 -2.59 -8.97 -0.98
CA VAL A 120 -2.77 -8.24 0.29
C VAL A 120 -3.40 -6.86 0.02
N GLY A 121 -2.86 -6.10 -0.94
CA GLY A 121 -3.38 -4.77 -1.30
C GLY A 121 -4.86 -4.81 -1.70
N ARG A 122 -5.27 -5.78 -2.54
CA ARG A 122 -6.68 -6.01 -2.90
C ARG A 122 -7.58 -6.21 -1.69
N ARG A 123 -7.13 -7.00 -0.70
CA ARG A 123 -7.89 -7.25 0.54
C ARG A 123 -7.97 -6.01 1.41
N LEU A 124 -6.85 -5.30 1.60
CA LEU A 124 -6.83 -4.06 2.38
C LEU A 124 -7.79 -3.03 1.79
N MET A 125 -7.74 -2.83 0.46
CA MET A 125 -8.59 -1.89 -0.26
C MET A 125 -10.09 -2.18 -0.14
N GLN A 126 -10.51 -3.39 0.25
CA GLN A 126 -11.93 -3.68 0.52
C GLN A 126 -12.51 -2.84 1.68
N ALA A 127 -11.66 -2.31 2.56
CA ALA A 127 -12.07 -1.41 3.63
C ALA A 127 -12.19 0.07 3.19
N GLY A 128 -11.78 0.42 1.96
CA GLY A 128 -11.67 1.80 1.49
C GLY A 128 -12.93 2.34 0.79
N SER A 129 -12.74 3.46 0.09
CA SER A 129 -13.75 4.11 -0.77
C SER A 129 -14.25 3.16 -1.88
N PRO A 130 -15.38 3.46 -2.55
CA PRO A 130 -15.82 2.70 -3.71
C PRO A 130 -14.73 2.54 -4.80
N ALA A 131 -13.94 3.58 -5.05
CA ALA A 131 -12.85 3.55 -6.03
C ALA A 131 -11.73 2.59 -5.61
N LEU A 132 -11.34 2.58 -4.33
CA LEU A 132 -10.38 1.62 -3.79
C LEU A 132 -10.90 0.18 -3.84
N ARG A 133 -12.15 -0.05 -3.43
CA ARG A 133 -12.75 -1.41 -3.46
C ARG A 133 -12.81 -1.98 -4.88
N ALA A 134 -13.04 -1.12 -5.86
CA ALA A 134 -13.07 -1.44 -7.29
C ALA A 134 -11.71 -1.31 -8.00
N ALA A 135 -10.62 -1.07 -7.26
CA ALA A 135 -9.32 -0.82 -7.85
C ALA A 135 -8.89 -1.99 -8.74
N ARG A 136 -8.41 -1.66 -9.94
CA ARG A 136 -7.79 -2.62 -10.85
C ARG A 136 -6.36 -2.88 -10.39
N TRP A 137 -5.95 -4.14 -10.42
CA TRP A 137 -4.61 -4.55 -10.00
C TRP A 137 -3.98 -5.38 -11.11
N GLU A 138 -2.95 -4.83 -11.72
CA GLU A 138 -2.25 -5.41 -12.86
C GLU A 138 -0.85 -5.87 -12.44
N ALA A 139 -0.36 -6.92 -13.09
CA ALA A 139 1.00 -7.38 -12.89
C ALA A 139 1.95 -6.43 -13.63
N GLY A 140 2.93 -5.87 -12.91
CA GLY A 140 4.08 -5.23 -13.53
C GLY A 140 5.13 -6.25 -13.97
N ASP A 141 6.01 -5.84 -14.88
CA ASP A 141 7.15 -6.63 -15.38
C ASP A 141 8.25 -6.87 -14.31
#